data_AF-A0A2E9Y0G6-F1
#
_entry.id   AF-A0A2E9Y0G6-F1
#
_cell.length_a   1.000
_cell.length_b   1.000
_cell.length_c   1.000
_cell.angle_alpha   90.00
_cell.angle_beta   90.00
_cell.angle_gamma   90.00
#
_symmetry.space_group_name_H-M   'P 1'
#
loop_
_entity.id
_entity.type
_entity.pdbx_description
1 polymer ?
#
loop_
_entity_poly.entity_id
_entity_poly.type
_entity_poly.pdbx_seq_one_letter_code
_entity_poly.pdbx_strand_id
1 'polypeptide(L)' 'YSIVDGVFPIANYTATIAVSESGTGSTITWSSSFDAAGMADEEVVKLVIDAYQTGFKGIATITGE' A
#
# COMPACT_ATOMS: atom_id res chain seq x y z
N TYR A 1 -1.62 -2.75 -10.04
CA TYR A 1 -3.04 -2.39 -9.98
C TYR A 1 -3.16 -0.87 -9.85
N SER A 2 -4.32 -0.30 -10.15
CA SER A 2 -4.56 1.15 -10.12
C SER A 2 -5.90 1.46 -9.47
N ILE A 3 -6.01 2.62 -8.82
CA ILE A 3 -7.29 3.12 -8.33
C ILE A 3 -7.89 3.98 -9.45
N VAL A 4 -9.05 3.57 -9.96
CA VAL A 4 -9.74 4.27 -11.06
C VAL A 4 -10.73 5.32 -10.55
N ASP A 5 -11.32 5.07 -9.38
CA ASP A 5 -12.20 6.01 -8.68
C ASP A 5 -12.12 5.75 -7.16
N GLY A 6 -12.25 6.80 -6.34
CA GLY A 6 -12.12 6.69 -4.89
C GLY A 6 -12.16 8.04 -4.15
N VAL A 7 -12.45 7.97 -2.86
CA VAL A 7 -12.54 9.15 -1.97
C VAL A 7 -11.19 9.65 -1.45
N PHE A 8 -10.09 9.05 -1.89
CA PHE A 8 -8.76 9.40 -1.41
C PHE A 8 -8.23 10.67 -2.10
N PRO A 9 -7.46 11.51 -1.37
CA PRO A 9 -6.82 12.73 -1.87
C PRO A 9 -5.61 12.44 -2.78
N ILE A 10 -5.76 11.54 -3.76
CA ILE A 10 -4.70 11.07 -4.66
C ILE A 10 -5.22 10.91 -6.09
N ALA A 11 -4.38 11.22 -7.07
CA ALA A 11 -4.64 11.00 -8.48
C ALA A 11 -3.57 10.09 -9.12
N ASN A 12 -3.88 9.56 -10.30
CA ASN A 12 -2.97 8.74 -11.11
C ASN A 12 -2.31 7.57 -10.36
N TYR A 13 -3.01 7.02 -9.36
CA TYR A 13 -2.46 6.01 -8.47
C TYR A 13 -2.18 4.70 -9.21
N THR A 14 -0.94 4.23 -9.15
CA THR A 14 -0.51 2.92 -9.64
C THR A 14 0.36 2.26 -8.59
N ALA A 15 0.09 0.98 -8.32
CA ALA A 15 0.78 0.22 -7.30
C ALA A 15 1.04 -1.23 -7.67
N THR A 16 2.03 -1.81 -7.02
CA THR A 16 2.47 -3.19 -7.21
C THR A 16 2.65 -3.84 -5.86
N ILE A 17 2.11 -5.05 -5.72
CA ILE A 17 2.41 -5.96 -4.61
C ILE A 17 3.24 -7.08 -5.20
N ALA A 18 4.45 -7.26 -4.68
CA ALA A 18 5.37 -8.32 -5.06
C ALA A 18 5.60 -9.23 -3.85
N VAL A 19 5.59 -10.54 -4.09
CA VAL A 19 5.90 -11.55 -3.09
C VAL A 19 7.15 -12.28 -3.54
N SER A 20 8.14 -12.37 -2.68
CA SER A 20 9.38 -13.11 -2.92
C SER A 20 9.62 -14.13 -1.81
N GLU A 21 10.28 -15.23 -2.15
CA GLU A 21 10.69 -16.25 -1.18
C GLU A 21 11.62 -15.65 -0.12
N SER A 22 11.45 -16.07 1.13
CA SER A 22 12.30 -15.65 2.25
C SER A 22 12.45 -16.77 3.27
N GLY A 23 13.35 -17.72 3.00
CA GLY A 23 13.61 -18.85 3.88
C GLY A 23 12.35 -19.69 4.13
N THR A 24 11.89 -19.74 5.38
CA THR A 24 10.66 -20.45 5.79
C THR A 24 9.38 -19.64 5.57
N GLY A 25 9.47 -18.41 5.06
CA GLY A 25 8.35 -17.52 4.85
C GLY A 25 8.44 -16.77 3.52
N SER A 26 7.78 -15.62 3.45
CA SER A 26 7.76 -14.76 2.26
C SER A 26 7.98 -13.30 2.66
N THR A 27 8.62 -12.55 1.77
CA THR A 27 8.69 -11.10 1.88
C THR A 27 7.68 -10.49 0.94
N ILE A 28 6.80 -9.64 1.47
CA ILE A 28 5.83 -8.88 0.67
C ILE A 28 6.33 -7.44 0.56
N THR A 29 6.54 -6.98 -0.67
CA THR A 29 6.85 -5.58 -0.97
C THR A 29 5.63 -4.95 -1.63
N TRP A 30 5.16 -3.83 -1.07
CA TRP A 30 4.11 -3.02 -1.67
C TRP A 30 4.65 -1.64 -2.01
N SER A 31 4.60 -1.27 -3.29
CA SER A 31 5.04 0.02 -3.79
C SER A 31 3.92 0.72 -4.57
N SER A 32 3.94 2.05 -4.59
CA SER A 32 3.01 2.86 -5.37
C SER A 32 3.62 4.18 -5.82
N SER A 33 3.06 4.72 -6.89
CA SER A 33 3.23 6.10 -7.33
C SER A 33 1.86 6.75 -7.48
N PHE A 34 1.75 8.00 -7.06
CA PHE A 34 0.52 8.79 -7.09
C PHE A 34 0.85 10.28 -7.02
N ASP A 35 -0.10 11.10 -7.46
CA ASP A 35 -0.05 12.55 -7.28
C ASP A 35 -0.91 12.91 -6.06
N ALA A 36 -0.32 13.60 -5.08
CA ALA A 36 -1.05 14.11 -3.93
C ALA A 36 -2.01 15.25 -4.35
N ALA A 37 -3.22 15.28 -3.79
CA ALA A 37 -4.22 16.29 -4.11
C ALA A 37 -5.02 16.73 -2.88
N GLY A 38 -5.19 18.04 -2.67
CA GLY A 38 -6.07 18.56 -1.61
C GLY A 38 -5.53 18.49 -0.17
N MET A 39 -4.30 17.99 0.03
CA MET A 39 -3.58 17.95 1.30
C MET A 39 -2.07 18.14 1.07
N ALA A 40 -1.30 18.34 2.14
CA ALA A 40 0.17 18.34 2.07
C ALA A 40 0.69 16.93 1.73
N ASP A 41 1.72 16.85 0.89
CA ASP A 41 2.29 15.58 0.40
C ASP A 41 2.65 14.62 1.54
N GLU A 42 3.25 15.12 2.63
CA GLU A 42 3.64 14.31 3.79
C GLU A 42 2.43 13.61 4.45
N GLU A 43 1.30 14.32 4.57
CA GLU A 43 0.07 13.78 5.16
C GLU A 43 -0.56 12.72 4.24
N VAL A 44 -0.50 12.92 2.92
CA VAL A 44 -0.98 11.94 1.94
C VAL A 44 -0.10 10.69 1.95
N VAL A 45 1.23 10.86 2.00
CA VAL A 45 2.18 9.75 2.11
C VAL A 45 1.92 8.96 3.39
N LYS A 46 1.72 9.64 4.53
CA LYS A 46 1.38 8.99 5.80
C LYS A 46 0.10 8.16 5.69
N LEU A 47 -0.96 8.72 5.11
CA LEU A 47 -2.23 8.03 4.88
C LEU A 47 -2.05 6.75 4.05
N VAL A 48 -1.23 6.80 2.99
CA VAL A 48 -0.95 5.63 2.13
C VAL A 48 -0.11 4.58 2.88
N ILE A 49 0.88 5.00 3.67
CA ILE A 49 1.68 4.08 4.50
C ILE A 49 0.81 3.37 5.53
N ASP A 50 -0.09 4.09 6.21
CA ASP A 50 -1.00 3.50 7.20
C ASP A 50 -1.94 2.47 6.57
N ALA A 51 -2.38 2.69 5.32
CA ALA A 51 -3.12 1.72 4.54
C ALA A 51 -2.30 0.44 4.27
N TYR A 52 -1.02 0.56 3.90
CA TYR A 52 -0.14 -0.60 3.70
C TYR A 52 0.08 -1.40 4.98
N GLN A 53 0.35 -0.71 6.09
CA GLN A 53 0.50 -1.37 7.39
C GLN A 53 -0.76 -2.13 7.79
N THR A 54 -1.93 -1.57 7.53
CA THR A 54 -3.21 -2.23 7.79
C THR A 54 -3.38 -3.47 6.91
N GLY A 55 -3.05 -3.37 5.63
CA GLY A 55 -3.05 -4.52 4.71
C GLY A 55 -2.10 -5.63 5.13
N PHE A 56 -0.86 -5.30 5.49
CA PHE A 56 0.13 -6.27 5.98
C PHE A 56 -0.33 -6.99 7.25
N LYS A 57 -0.91 -6.27 8.21
CA LYS A 57 -1.50 -6.89 9.42
C LYS A 57 -2.62 -7.87 9.06
N GLY A 58 -3.48 -7.52 8.10
CA GLY A 58 -4.54 -8.39 7.61
C GLY A 58 -3.99 -9.67 6.97
N ILE A 59 -2.94 -9.55 6.16
CA ILE A 59 -2.27 -10.70 5.54
C ILE A 59 -1.67 -11.60 6.62
N ALA A 60 -0.87 -11.05 7.53
CA ALA A 60 -0.25 -11.80 8.63
C ALA A 60 -1.29 -12.58 9.44
N THR A 61 -2.43 -11.93 9.74
CA THR A 61 -3.56 -12.57 10.45
C THR A 61 -4.09 -13.79 9.70
N ILE A 62 -4.21 -13.71 8.38
CA ILE A 62 -4.76 -14.80 7.54
C ILE A 62 -3.73 -15.92 7.32
N THR A 63 -2.45 -15.57 7.23
CA THR A 63 -1.35 -16.54 7.05
C THR A 63 -0.90 -17.18 8.36
N GLY A 64 -1.34 -16.66 9.52
CA GLY A 64 -0.95 -17.15 10.83
C GLY A 64 0.47 -16.75 11.24
N GLU A 65 0.97 -15.62 10.71
CA GLU A 65 2.22 -14.98 11.16
C GLU A 65 1.99 -14.06 12.38
#